data_AF-A0A9D4L9V9-F1
#
_entry.id   AF-A0A9D4L9V9-F1
#
_cell.length_a   1.000
_cell.length_b   1.000
_cell.length_c   1.000
_cell.angle_alpha   90.00
_cell.angle_beta   90.00
_cell.angle_gamma   90.00
#
_symmetry.space_group_name_H-M   'P 1'
#
loop_
_entity.id
_entity.type
_entity.pdbx_description
1 polymer ?
#
loop_
_entity_poly.entity_id
_entity_poly.type
_entity_poly.pdbx_seq_one_letter_code
_entity_poly.pdbx_strand_id
1 'polypeptide(L)'
;MTSHDLIVDGSRGYTLPTIPGKHSDLKSISADTMAEVLNGVYSDRLHKVTIVDCRYPYEFEGGHIRGAVNMYTRDAVNSLLETQTTAGKRHVLIFHCEFSSERGPRMYRHLRSQDRALNQDHYPKLNFPEVYLLHGGYKAFYESHGDLCDPDSYTPMLHLDHCADLRHFRVKSKTWTAGSEKVSSRRHRSRIFPSGLDF
;
A
#
# COMPACT_ATOMS: atom_id res chain seq x y z
N MET A 1 -0.76 -18.29 20.95
CA MET A 1 -0.46 -17.21 19.98
C MET A 1 -0.95 -15.91 20.59
N THR A 2 -0.10 -14.89 20.67
CA THR A 2 -0.54 -13.59 21.20
C THR A 2 -1.33 -12.84 20.13
N SER A 3 -2.20 -11.90 20.51
CA SER A 3 -3.03 -11.11 19.57
C SER A 3 -2.19 -10.42 18.49
N HIS A 4 -0.93 -10.09 18.78
CA HIS A 4 -0.01 -9.42 17.86
C HIS A 4 0.53 -10.30 16.72
N ASP A 5 0.32 -11.62 16.81
CA ASP A 5 0.81 -12.61 15.85
C ASP A 5 -0.23 -12.93 14.76
N LEU A 6 -1.49 -12.51 14.96
CA LEU A 6 -2.58 -12.75 14.02
C LEU A 6 -2.66 -11.66 12.95
N ILE A 7 -3.00 -12.05 11.72
CA ILE A 7 -3.30 -11.13 10.64
C ILE A 7 -4.58 -10.33 10.96
N VAL A 8 -4.84 -9.27 10.19
CA VAL A 8 -5.73 -8.18 10.64
C VAL A 8 -7.22 -8.55 10.70
N ASP A 9 -7.63 -9.66 10.08
CA ASP A 9 -8.99 -10.22 10.21
C ASP A 9 -9.11 -11.26 11.35
N GLY A 10 -8.01 -11.57 12.05
CA GLY A 10 -7.95 -12.55 13.14
C GLY A 10 -7.95 -14.02 12.68
N SER A 11 -7.97 -14.29 11.37
CA SER A 11 -8.21 -15.65 10.86
C SER A 11 -7.04 -16.62 11.04
N ARG A 12 -5.81 -16.13 11.10
CA ARG A 12 -4.57 -16.93 11.16
C ARG A 12 -3.36 -16.08 11.56
N GLY A 13 -2.23 -16.73 11.81
CA GLY A 13 -0.95 -16.04 12.04
C GLY A 13 -0.32 -15.48 10.76
N TYR A 14 0.48 -14.42 10.90
CA TYR A 14 1.35 -13.90 9.83
C TYR A 14 2.25 -15.01 9.29
N THR A 15 2.40 -15.08 7.97
CA THR A 15 3.23 -16.09 7.30
C THR A 15 4.71 -15.76 7.37
N LEU A 16 5.05 -14.48 7.21
CA LEU A 16 6.42 -14.01 7.12
C LEU A 16 6.93 -13.53 8.48
N PRO A 17 8.20 -13.78 8.83
CA PRO A 17 8.84 -13.17 9.98
C PRO A 17 8.78 -11.64 9.89
N THR A 18 8.36 -10.99 10.99
CA THR A 18 8.29 -9.52 11.05
C THR A 18 9.35 -8.95 11.98
N ILE A 19 9.88 -7.79 11.61
CA ILE A 19 10.82 -7.01 12.43
C ILE A 19 10.18 -5.70 12.91
N PRO A 20 10.68 -5.09 14.00
CA PRO A 20 10.34 -3.72 14.35
C PRO A 20 10.68 -2.76 13.20
N GLY A 21 9.81 -1.79 12.94
CA GLY A 21 10.01 -0.78 11.91
C GLY A 21 9.68 0.63 12.41
N LYS A 22 9.95 1.64 11.58
CA LYS A 22 9.64 3.06 11.87
C LYS A 22 8.16 3.29 12.20
N HIS A 23 7.28 2.51 11.57
CA HIS A 23 5.83 2.59 11.76
C HIS A 23 5.38 1.41 12.62
N SER A 24 5.14 1.65 13.92
CA SER A 24 4.81 0.59 14.90
C SER A 24 3.45 -0.08 14.63
N ASP A 25 2.54 0.59 13.92
CA ASP A 25 1.25 0.04 13.49
C ASP A 25 1.36 -0.89 12.28
N LEU A 26 2.49 -0.89 11.56
CA LEU A 26 2.68 -1.65 10.33
C LEU A 26 3.62 -2.85 10.57
N LYS A 27 3.31 -3.97 9.91
CA LYS A 27 4.18 -5.14 9.94
C LYS A 27 5.29 -4.99 8.91
N SER A 28 6.53 -4.94 9.38
CA SER A 28 7.71 -4.80 8.51
C SER A 28 8.43 -6.13 8.33
N ILE A 29 8.98 -6.38 7.15
CA ILE A 29 9.89 -7.52 6.87
C ILE A 29 11.29 -6.99 6.54
N SER A 30 12.33 -7.80 6.76
CA SER A 30 13.70 -7.46 6.37
C SER A 30 13.95 -7.68 4.88
N ALA A 31 15.08 -7.18 4.38
CA ALA A 31 15.55 -7.50 3.03
C ALA A 31 15.80 -9.00 2.85
N ASP A 32 16.34 -9.68 3.86
CA ASP A 32 16.57 -11.13 3.83
C ASP A 32 15.27 -11.93 3.72
N THR A 33 14.24 -11.58 4.51
CA THR A 33 12.91 -12.20 4.37
C THR A 33 12.33 -11.95 2.99
N MET A 34 12.56 -10.77 2.40
CA MET A 34 12.12 -10.48 1.03
C MET A 34 12.87 -11.33 -0.02
N ALA A 35 14.18 -11.56 0.17
CA ALA A 35 14.96 -12.44 -0.68
C ALA A 35 14.51 -13.91 -0.58
N GLU A 36 14.21 -14.40 0.64
CA GLU A 36 13.63 -15.72 0.87
C GLU A 36 12.27 -15.88 0.16
N VAL A 37 11.44 -14.85 0.16
CA VAL A 37 10.16 -14.83 -0.57
C VAL A 37 10.39 -14.99 -2.08
N LEU A 38 11.34 -14.26 -2.66
CA LEU A 38 11.68 -14.35 -4.08
C LEU A 38 12.28 -15.71 -4.47
N ASN A 39 13.08 -16.29 -3.57
CA ASN A 39 13.69 -17.60 -3.75
C ASN A 39 12.73 -18.77 -3.47
N GLY A 40 11.45 -18.49 -3.18
CA GLY A 40 10.41 -19.52 -3.05
C GLY A 40 10.40 -20.27 -1.72
N VAL A 41 11.10 -19.79 -0.69
CA VAL A 41 11.16 -20.43 0.65
C VAL A 41 9.77 -20.60 1.27
N TYR A 42 8.83 -19.72 0.93
CA TYR A 42 7.46 -19.71 1.45
C TYR A 42 6.40 -20.20 0.44
N SER A 43 6.82 -20.84 -0.66
CA SER A 43 5.92 -21.27 -1.76
C SER A 43 4.90 -22.35 -1.35
N ASP A 44 5.18 -23.09 -0.28
CA ASP A 44 4.26 -24.06 0.35
C ASP A 44 3.09 -23.39 1.09
N ARG A 45 3.29 -22.15 1.56
CA ARG A 45 2.32 -21.41 2.39
C ARG A 45 1.66 -20.25 1.66
N LEU A 46 2.35 -19.68 0.68
CA LEU A 46 1.91 -18.51 -0.09
C LEU A 46 1.42 -18.95 -1.46
N HIS A 47 0.15 -18.67 -1.75
CA HIS A 47 -0.39 -18.92 -3.09
C HIS A 47 -0.01 -17.79 -4.07
N LYS A 48 0.03 -16.54 -3.59
CA LYS A 48 0.38 -15.39 -4.40
C LYS A 48 1.07 -14.33 -3.55
N VAL A 49 2.10 -13.70 -4.12
CA VAL A 49 2.76 -12.52 -3.57
C VAL A 49 2.66 -11.40 -4.59
N THR A 50 2.39 -10.18 -4.14
CA THR A 50 2.48 -8.99 -5.00
C THR A 50 3.34 -7.95 -4.30
N ILE A 51 4.46 -7.64 -4.94
CA ILE A 51 5.43 -6.66 -4.47
C ILE A 51 5.05 -5.32 -5.10
N VAL A 52 4.67 -4.36 -4.27
CA VAL A 52 4.13 -3.07 -4.71
C VAL A 52 5.20 -2.01 -4.51
N ASP A 53 5.82 -1.58 -5.61
CA ASP A 53 6.76 -0.47 -5.61
C ASP A 53 6.01 0.86 -5.76
N CYS A 54 6.00 1.67 -4.71
CA CYS A 54 5.33 2.97 -4.68
C CYS A 54 6.22 4.14 -5.12
N ARG A 55 7.42 3.88 -5.66
CA ARG A 55 8.30 4.91 -6.23
C ARG A 55 7.76 5.42 -7.57
N TYR A 56 8.27 6.55 -8.05
CA TYR A 56 7.90 7.06 -9.36
C TYR A 56 8.44 6.15 -10.48
N PRO A 57 7.83 6.19 -11.67
CA PRO A 57 8.21 5.31 -12.78
C PRO A 57 9.71 5.35 -13.13
N TYR A 58 10.34 6.52 -13.19
CA TYR A 58 11.77 6.62 -13.50
C TYR A 58 12.68 5.94 -12.45
N GLU A 59 12.28 5.94 -11.17
CA GLU A 59 13.02 5.22 -10.12
C GLU A 59 12.87 3.70 -10.29
N PHE A 60 11.68 3.24 -10.70
CA PHE A 60 11.38 1.83 -10.93
C PHE A 60 12.06 1.29 -12.20
N GLU A 61 11.98 2.04 -13.29
CA GLU A 61 12.63 1.73 -14.57
C GLU A 61 14.16 1.71 -14.43
N GLY A 62 14.71 2.56 -13.55
CA GLY A 62 16.13 2.59 -13.19
C GLY A 62 16.58 1.48 -12.24
N GLY A 63 15.72 0.49 -11.95
CA GLY A 63 16.01 -0.66 -11.10
C GLY A 63 14.91 -0.90 -10.09
N HIS A 64 14.37 -2.12 -10.06
CA HIS A 64 13.35 -2.55 -9.11
C HIS A 64 13.54 -4.00 -8.69
N ILE A 65 12.83 -4.44 -7.63
CA ILE A 65 12.85 -5.84 -7.18
C ILE A 65 12.19 -6.70 -8.26
N ARG A 66 12.82 -7.83 -8.64
CA ARG A 66 12.28 -8.70 -9.68
C ARG A 66 10.83 -9.11 -9.39
N GLY A 67 9.96 -8.91 -10.38
CA GLY A 67 8.53 -9.24 -10.28
C GLY A 67 7.69 -8.21 -9.51
N ALA A 68 8.25 -7.07 -9.11
CA ALA A 68 7.49 -5.98 -8.53
C ALA A 68 6.60 -5.27 -9.58
N VAL A 69 5.47 -4.73 -9.11
CA VAL A 69 4.56 -3.90 -9.90
C VAL A 69 4.65 -2.45 -9.43
N ASN A 70 4.80 -1.51 -10.36
CA ASN A 70 4.87 -0.09 -10.02
C ASN A 70 3.47 0.52 -9.82
N MET A 71 3.17 0.94 -8.59
CA MET A 71 1.89 1.57 -8.22
C MET A 71 2.12 2.86 -7.40
N TYR A 72 2.47 3.94 -8.10
CA TYR A 72 2.83 5.23 -7.49
C TYR A 72 1.63 6.15 -7.21
N THR A 73 0.44 5.81 -7.69
CA THR A 73 -0.82 6.56 -7.47
C THR A 73 -1.80 5.77 -6.62
N ARG A 74 -2.75 6.46 -5.97
CA ARG A 74 -3.82 5.82 -5.22
C ARG A 74 -4.73 4.96 -6.11
N ASP A 75 -5.02 5.43 -7.31
CA ASP A 75 -5.87 4.69 -8.25
C ASP A 75 -5.22 3.38 -8.71
N ALA A 76 -3.90 3.39 -8.93
CA ALA A 76 -3.16 2.17 -9.24
C ALA A 76 -3.19 1.17 -8.06
N VAL A 77 -3.21 1.66 -6.82
CA VAL A 77 -3.38 0.81 -5.63
C VAL A 77 -4.82 0.31 -5.51
N ASN A 78 -5.82 1.13 -5.86
CA ASN A 78 -7.23 0.75 -5.82
C ASN A 78 -7.53 -0.42 -6.78
N SER A 79 -6.88 -0.50 -7.93
CA SER A 79 -7.07 -1.61 -8.86
C SER A 79 -6.65 -2.98 -8.31
N LEU A 80 -5.86 -3.02 -7.21
CA LEU A 80 -5.63 -4.28 -6.48
C LEU A 80 -6.93 -4.83 -5.89
N LEU A 81 -7.84 -3.98 -5.44
CA LEU A 81 -9.11 -4.36 -4.80
C LEU A 81 -10.15 -4.86 -5.82
N GLU A 82 -9.97 -4.52 -7.09
CA GLU A 82 -10.77 -5.04 -8.21
C GLU A 82 -10.37 -6.47 -8.60
N THR A 83 -9.18 -6.91 -8.19
CA THR A 83 -8.69 -8.26 -8.48
C THR A 83 -9.38 -9.27 -7.56
N GLN A 84 -9.98 -10.31 -8.15
CA GLN A 84 -10.58 -11.39 -7.38
C GLN A 84 -9.51 -12.11 -6.55
N THR A 85 -9.71 -12.16 -5.24
CA THR A 85 -8.92 -13.02 -4.36
C THR A 85 -9.52 -14.42 -4.36
N THR A 86 -8.67 -15.42 -4.51
CA THR A 86 -9.10 -16.81 -4.43
C THR A 86 -9.40 -17.17 -2.97
N ALA A 87 -10.66 -17.43 -2.66
CA ALA A 87 -11.09 -17.78 -1.30
C ALA A 87 -10.24 -18.91 -0.71
N GLY A 88 -9.81 -18.75 0.55
CA GLY A 88 -9.02 -19.73 1.30
C GLY A 88 -7.51 -19.72 1.03
N LYS A 89 -7.04 -19.20 -0.12
CA LYS A 89 -5.62 -19.15 -0.49
C LYS A 89 -4.95 -17.87 0.02
N ARG A 90 -3.68 -17.97 0.47
CA ARG A 90 -2.94 -16.81 0.99
C ARG A 90 -2.38 -15.96 -0.15
N HIS A 91 -2.93 -14.75 -0.32
CA HIS A 91 -2.37 -13.70 -1.15
C HIS A 91 -1.79 -12.61 -0.26
N VAL A 92 -0.47 -12.43 -0.31
CA VAL A 92 0.27 -11.43 0.46
C VAL A 92 0.65 -10.24 -0.41
N LEU A 93 0.54 -9.04 0.16
CA LEU A 93 1.04 -7.81 -0.46
C LEU A 93 2.25 -7.28 0.32
N ILE A 94 3.30 -6.86 -0.38
CA ILE A 94 4.51 -6.29 0.22
C ILE A 94 4.73 -4.90 -0.39
N PHE A 95 4.49 -3.85 0.39
CA PHE A 95 4.67 -2.47 -0.05
C PHE A 95 6.09 -2.00 0.22
N HIS A 96 6.64 -1.18 -0.67
CA HIS A 96 7.87 -0.45 -0.41
C HIS A 96 7.93 0.87 -1.19
N CYS A 97 8.94 1.68 -0.87
CA CYS A 97 9.39 2.75 -1.78
C CYS A 97 10.92 2.80 -1.74
N GLU A 98 11.54 3.97 -1.95
CA GLU A 98 13.01 4.11 -1.89
C GLU A 98 13.56 3.76 -0.50
N PHE A 99 13.00 4.38 0.55
CA PHE A 99 13.39 4.17 1.95
C PHE A 99 12.28 3.54 2.82
N SER A 100 11.11 3.24 2.23
CA SER A 100 9.89 2.85 2.94
C SER A 100 9.47 3.76 4.11
N SER A 101 9.86 5.04 4.09
CA SER A 101 9.51 6.00 5.15
C SER A 101 8.13 6.63 4.95
N GLU A 102 7.82 7.07 3.73
CA GLU A 102 6.65 7.92 3.45
C GLU A 102 5.70 7.29 2.43
N ARG A 103 6.16 7.10 1.19
CA ARG A 103 5.31 6.69 0.05
C ARG A 103 4.71 5.28 0.25
N GLY A 104 5.55 4.29 0.57
CA GLY A 104 5.13 2.91 0.85
C GLY A 104 4.10 2.82 2.00
N PRO A 105 4.41 3.33 3.21
CA PRO A 105 3.47 3.34 4.34
C PRO A 105 2.17 4.08 4.03
N ARG A 106 2.22 5.17 3.26
CA ARG A 106 1.02 5.91 2.85
C ARG A 106 0.11 5.06 1.96
N MET A 107 0.68 4.35 0.99
CA MET A 107 -0.09 3.49 0.08
C MET A 107 -0.60 2.22 0.77
N TYR A 108 0.18 1.62 1.68
CA TYR A 108 -0.28 0.55 2.55
C TYR A 108 -1.56 0.97 3.29
N ARG A 109 -1.52 2.11 4.00
CA ARG A 109 -2.66 2.58 4.80
C ARG A 109 -3.86 2.93 3.94
N HIS A 110 -3.62 3.52 2.77
CA HIS A 110 -4.65 3.79 1.77
C HIS A 110 -5.36 2.50 1.34
N LEU A 111 -4.61 1.47 0.93
CA LEU A 111 -5.18 0.16 0.58
C LEU A 111 -6.06 -0.37 1.71
N ARG A 112 -5.53 -0.43 2.94
CA ARG A 112 -6.26 -0.98 4.09
C ARG A 112 -7.55 -0.21 4.37
N SER A 113 -7.53 1.12 4.25
CA SER A 113 -8.72 1.95 4.42
C SER A 113 -9.78 1.63 3.37
N GLN A 114 -9.39 1.47 2.11
CA GLN A 114 -10.32 1.13 1.03
C GLN A 114 -10.85 -0.30 1.16
N ASP A 115 -10.01 -1.27 1.50
CA ASP A 115 -10.42 -2.67 1.74
C ASP A 115 -11.44 -2.78 2.89
N ARG A 116 -11.24 -2.01 3.96
CA ARG A 116 -12.22 -1.90 5.07
C ARG A 116 -13.53 -1.26 4.63
N ALA A 117 -13.49 -0.21 3.82
CA ALA A 117 -14.70 0.42 3.29
C ALA A 117 -15.49 -0.55 2.40
N LEU A 118 -14.81 -1.32 1.55
CA LEU A 118 -15.44 -2.34 0.69
C LEU A 118 -16.06 -3.48 1.49
N ASN A 119 -15.50 -3.82 2.65
CA ASN A 119 -15.97 -4.92 3.51
C ASN A 119 -16.70 -4.43 4.77
N GLN A 120 -17.24 -3.21 4.78
CA GLN A 120 -17.83 -2.58 5.98
C GLN A 120 -18.96 -3.43 6.59
N ASP A 121 -19.84 -3.98 5.76
CA ASP A 121 -20.99 -4.80 6.19
C ASP A 121 -20.61 -6.25 6.58
N HIS A 122 -19.34 -6.63 6.38
CA HIS A 122 -18.83 -7.98 6.62
C HIS A 122 -17.63 -7.99 7.57
N TYR A 123 -17.51 -7.00 8.45
CA TYR A 123 -16.43 -6.93 9.45
C TYR A 123 -16.32 -8.26 10.25
N PRO A 124 -15.11 -8.84 10.45
CA PRO A 124 -13.78 -8.28 10.21
C PRO A 124 -13.15 -8.65 8.84
N LYS A 125 -13.93 -9.10 7.85
CA LYS A 125 -13.42 -9.52 6.54
C LYS A 125 -12.54 -8.45 5.87
N LEU A 126 -11.52 -8.92 5.15
CA LEU A 126 -10.64 -8.14 4.27
C LEU A 126 -10.35 -8.96 3.01
N ASN A 127 -10.16 -8.29 1.87
CA ASN A 127 -9.64 -8.92 0.66
C ASN A 127 -8.15 -9.21 0.82
N PHE A 128 -7.41 -8.30 1.45
CA PHE A 128 -5.98 -8.42 1.73
C PHE A 128 -5.69 -8.30 3.24
N PRO A 129 -5.98 -9.37 4.02
CA PRO A 129 -5.77 -9.36 5.46
C PRO A 129 -4.28 -9.35 5.86
N GLU A 130 -3.40 -9.87 4.98
CA GLU A 130 -1.97 -10.03 5.23
C GLU A 130 -1.14 -9.12 4.30
N VAL A 131 -0.63 -8.01 4.86
CA VAL A 131 0.11 -6.98 4.14
C VAL A 131 1.36 -6.62 4.95
N TYR A 132 2.48 -6.40 4.27
CA TYR A 132 3.76 -6.04 4.88
C TYR A 132 4.35 -4.76 4.26
N LEU A 133 5.29 -4.17 4.99
CA LEU A 133 6.18 -3.10 4.53
C LEU A 133 7.61 -3.62 4.47
N LEU A 134 8.31 -3.46 3.34
CA LEU A 134 9.73 -3.80 3.26
C LEU A 134 10.55 -2.75 4.02
N HIS A 135 11.20 -3.14 5.11
CA HIS A 135 12.03 -2.25 5.91
C HIS A 135 13.22 -1.73 5.09
N GLY A 136 13.56 -0.44 5.24
CA GLY A 136 14.66 0.19 4.50
C GLY A 136 14.39 0.45 3.01
N GLY A 137 13.29 -0.09 2.46
CA GLY A 137 12.87 0.12 1.09
C GLY A 137 13.81 -0.50 0.05
N TYR A 138 13.65 -0.07 -1.20
CA TYR A 138 14.44 -0.56 -2.32
C TYR A 138 15.92 -0.29 -2.15
N LYS A 139 16.30 0.85 -1.55
CA LYS A 139 17.70 1.18 -1.32
C LYS A 139 18.40 0.09 -0.48
N ALA A 140 17.84 -0.25 0.68
CA ALA A 140 18.43 -1.25 1.56
C ALA A 140 18.40 -2.66 0.95
N PHE A 141 17.33 -2.98 0.20
CA PHE A 141 17.23 -4.26 -0.50
C PHE A 141 18.30 -4.39 -1.58
N TYR A 142 18.46 -3.37 -2.43
CA TYR A 142 19.48 -3.37 -3.50
C TYR A 142 20.91 -3.47 -2.94
N GLU A 143 21.21 -2.78 -1.84
CA GLU A 143 22.52 -2.84 -1.17
C GLU A 143 22.89 -4.26 -0.69
N SER A 144 21.91 -5.14 -0.46
CA SER A 144 22.12 -6.49 0.08
C SER A 144 21.82 -7.63 -0.90
N HIS A 145 20.89 -7.42 -1.84
CA HIS A 145 20.34 -8.43 -2.74
C HIS A 145 20.12 -7.86 -4.16
N GLY A 146 21.10 -7.10 -4.66
CA GLY A 146 21.06 -6.47 -6.00
C GLY A 146 20.86 -7.46 -7.15
N ASP A 147 21.35 -8.69 -7.00
CA ASP A 147 21.17 -9.81 -7.94
C ASP A 147 19.70 -10.25 -8.12
N LEU A 148 18.84 -9.87 -7.18
CA LEU A 148 17.39 -10.07 -7.23
C LEU A 148 16.63 -8.84 -7.76
N CYS A 149 17.34 -7.87 -8.35
CA CYS A 149 16.78 -6.69 -9.00
C CYS A 149 16.83 -6.78 -10.53
N ASP A 150 16.02 -5.96 -11.18
CA ASP A 150 15.99 -5.81 -12.65
C ASP A 150 15.61 -4.36 -13.03
N PRO A 151 16.45 -3.62 -13.78
CA PRO A 151 17.88 -3.88 -13.92
C PRO A 151 18.59 -3.92 -12.56
N ASP A 152 19.79 -4.50 -12.51
CA ASP A 152 20.72 -4.46 -11.37
C ASP A 152 21.32 -3.04 -11.25
N SER A 153 20.48 -2.08 -10.88
CA SER A 153 20.85 -0.69 -10.69
C SER A 153 19.92 0.00 -9.68
N TYR A 154 20.31 1.22 -9.28
CA TYR A 154 19.54 2.03 -8.34
C TYR A 154 19.45 3.48 -8.82
N THR A 155 18.24 3.91 -9.18
CA THR A 155 17.94 5.32 -9.46
C THR A 155 17.20 5.97 -8.28
N PRO A 156 17.83 6.93 -7.57
CA PRO A 156 17.21 7.64 -6.45
C PRO A 156 16.13 8.63 -6.92
N MET A 157 15.23 9.02 -6.02
CA MET A 157 14.17 9.98 -6.35
C MET A 157 14.74 11.34 -6.79
N LEU A 158 15.85 11.79 -6.20
CA LEU A 158 16.48 13.08 -6.51
C LEU A 158 17.64 12.94 -7.52
N HIS A 159 17.52 12.02 -8.48
CA HIS A 159 18.51 11.89 -9.56
C HIS A 159 18.52 13.15 -10.45
N LEU A 160 19.72 13.66 -10.77
CA LEU A 160 19.91 14.93 -11.48
C LEU A 160 19.22 14.93 -12.86
N ASP A 161 19.31 13.81 -13.58
CA ASP A 161 18.74 13.68 -14.93
C ASP A 161 17.21 13.58 -14.94
N HIS A 162 16.58 13.39 -13.77
CA HIS A 162 15.13 13.15 -13.63
C HIS A 162 14.38 14.30 -12.95
N CYS A 163 14.93 15.52 -12.96
CA CYS A 163 14.27 16.69 -12.35
C CYS A 163 12.89 17.00 -12.99
N ALA A 164 12.79 16.86 -14.31
CA ALA A 164 11.55 17.07 -15.05
C ALA A 164 10.51 15.97 -14.73
N ASP A 165 10.93 14.71 -14.69
CA ASP A 165 10.10 13.55 -14.36
C ASP A 165 9.54 13.64 -12.94
N LEU A 166 10.42 13.97 -11.98
CA LEU A 166 10.03 14.20 -10.59
C LEU A 166 8.93 15.26 -10.49
N ARG A 167 9.07 16.38 -11.21
CA ARG A 167 8.04 17.43 -11.24
C ARG A 167 6.74 16.91 -11.84
N HIS A 168 6.79 16.17 -12.94
CA HIS A 168 5.63 15.59 -13.61
C HIS A 168 4.85 14.63 -12.68
N PHE A 169 5.52 13.60 -12.16
CA PHE A 169 4.86 12.57 -11.34
C PHE A 169 4.38 13.08 -9.98
N ARG A 170 5.07 14.07 -9.40
CA ARG A 170 4.65 14.70 -8.14
C ARG A 170 3.34 15.49 -8.26
N VAL A 171 3.05 16.08 -9.41
CA VAL A 171 1.76 16.75 -9.64
C VAL A 171 0.64 15.70 -9.67
N LYS A 172 0.83 14.63 -10.45
CA LYS A 172 -0.15 13.54 -10.61
C LYS A 172 -0.45 12.79 -9.30
N SER A 173 0.53 12.68 -8.40
CA SER A 173 0.33 12.03 -7.10
C SER A 173 -0.40 12.90 -6.05
N LYS A 174 -0.56 14.20 -6.31
CA LYS A 174 -1.27 15.18 -5.45
C LYS A 174 -2.70 15.46 -5.92
N THR A 175 -2.96 15.43 -7.22
CA THR A 175 -4.19 15.94 -7.84
C THR A 175 -5.48 15.23 -7.40
N TRP A 176 -5.39 14.06 -6.76
CA TRP A 176 -6.57 13.28 -6.36
C TRP A 176 -6.89 13.33 -4.87
N THR A 177 -6.02 13.93 -4.04
CA THR A 177 -6.38 14.25 -2.64
C THR A 177 -7.38 15.41 -2.50
N ALA A 178 -7.63 16.16 -3.57
CA ALA A 178 -8.49 17.36 -3.54
C ALA A 178 -9.98 17.09 -3.89
N GLY A 179 -10.36 15.84 -4.20
CA GLY A 179 -11.71 15.50 -4.68
C GLY A 179 -12.71 15.07 -3.59
N SER A 180 -12.27 14.87 -2.35
CA SER A 180 -13.12 14.37 -1.26
C SER A 180 -13.05 15.31 -0.06
N GLU A 181 -13.58 16.53 -0.22
CA GLU A 181 -14.16 17.36 0.84
C GLU A 181 -14.58 18.71 0.25
N LYS A 182 -15.87 18.85 -0.07
CA LYS A 182 -16.69 20.07 0.08
C LYS A 182 -18.13 19.78 -0.35
N VAL A 183 -18.79 18.83 0.33
CA VAL A 183 -20.26 18.91 0.44
C VAL A 183 -20.54 19.98 1.47
N SER A 184 -20.59 21.22 0.98
CA SER A 184 -21.17 22.35 1.72
C SER A 184 -22.63 22.01 1.97
N SER A 185 -22.95 21.62 3.21
CA SER A 185 -24.34 21.58 3.68
C SER A 185 -24.88 23.01 3.72
N ARG A 186 -25.37 23.51 2.57
CA ARG A 186 -26.22 24.69 2.54
C ARG A 186 -27.52 24.31 3.25
N ARG A 187 -27.62 24.64 4.53
CA ARG A 187 -28.88 24.69 5.28
C ARG A 187 -29.86 25.55 4.50
N HIS A 188 -30.82 24.92 3.83
CA HIS A 188 -32.00 25.59 3.33
C HIS A 188 -32.81 26.01 4.55
N ARG A 189 -32.72 27.29 4.92
CA ARG A 189 -33.54 27.89 5.96
C ARG A 189 -34.87 28.26 5.30
N SER A 190 -35.79 27.31 5.18
CA SER A 190 -37.18 27.61 4.81
C SER A 190 -37.83 28.38 5.96
N ARG A 191 -38.08 29.67 5.74
CA ARG A 191 -38.93 30.49 6.60
C ARG A 191 -40.36 30.00 6.43
N ILE A 192 -40.90 29.32 7.44
CA ILE A 192 -42.34 29.10 7.57
C ILE A 192 -42.89 30.30 8.34
N PHE A 193 -43.77 31.07 7.68
CA PHE A 193 -44.57 32.12 8.31
C PHE A 193 -45.70 31.47 9.13
N PRO A 194 -46.02 31.97 10.34
CA PRO A 194 -47.25 31.59 11.02
C PRO A 194 -48.39 32.51 10.55
N SER A 195 -49.49 31.93 10.09
CA SER A 195 -50.76 32.62 9.86
C SER A 195 -51.81 32.13 10.85
N GLY A 196 -52.42 33.10 11.57
CA GLY A 196 -53.70 33.13 12.32
C GLY A 196 -54.20 31.88 13.05
N LEU A 197 -54.39 31.90 14.37
CA LEU A 197 -55.57 32.44 15.09
C LEU A 197 -56.88 31.69 14.76
N ASP A 198 -57.24 30.78 15.67
CA ASP A 198 -58.64 30.48 15.98
C ASP A 198 -59.09 31.44 17.11
N PHE A 199 -60.27 32.03 16.88
CA PHE A 199 -61.04 33.03 17.65
C PHE A 199 -60.64 34.51 17.52
#